data_AF-A0A967D3M7-F1
#
_entry.id   AF-A0A967D3M7-F1
#
_cell.length_a   1.000
_cell.length_b   1.000
_cell.length_c   1.000
_cell.angle_alpha   90.00
_cell.angle_beta   90.00
_cell.angle_gamma   90.00
#
_symmetry.space_group_name_H-M   'P 1'
#
loop_
_entity.id
_entity.type
_entity.pdbx_description
1 polymer ?
#
loop_
_entity_poly.entity_id
_entity_poly.type
_entity_poly.pdbx_seq_one_letter_code
_entity_poly.pdbx_strand_id
1 'polypeptide(L)'
;MSHFDDETRIAPTGEGTWTAEISDEWSIGPNANGGYLVTPLLRAAREVAGQPDPFTVTTHFLRPGIGNETAEISADVIKPGRTMSTVSASLSQQGKTRIHTVAGFGDLDATTEHDAEWTIPMPDLPDPDECIDRRDLNQGVQINLMNRCEIRVDPRIQR
;
A
#
# COMPACT_ATOMS: atom_id res chain seq x y z
N MET A 1 -9.34 -7.45 14.68
CA MET A 1 -8.65 -7.06 13.44
C MET A 1 -9.20 -5.73 12.99
N SER A 2 -8.38 -4.90 12.36
CA SER A 2 -8.82 -3.60 11.85
C SER A 2 -9.55 -3.76 10.51
N HIS A 3 -10.32 -2.74 10.09
CA HIS A 3 -10.89 -2.70 8.73
C HIS A 3 -9.81 -2.90 7.66
N PHE A 4 -8.62 -2.31 7.85
CA PHE A 4 -7.51 -2.45 6.92
C PHE A 4 -7.01 -3.91 6.81
N ASP A 5 -6.94 -4.65 7.92
CA ASP A 5 -6.53 -6.05 7.90
C ASP A 5 -7.51 -6.93 7.11
N ASP A 6 -8.81 -6.65 7.27
CA ASP A 6 -9.87 -7.40 6.60
C ASP A 6 -9.99 -7.03 5.13
N GLU A 7 -9.98 -5.73 4.82
CA GLU A 7 -10.19 -5.18 3.47
C GLU A 7 -8.92 -5.24 2.59
N THR A 8 -7.78 -5.68 3.12
CA THR A 8 -6.57 -5.97 2.32
C THR A 8 -6.20 -7.45 2.30
N ARG A 9 -7.07 -8.32 2.84
CA ARG A 9 -6.84 -9.76 2.87
C ARG A 9 -6.73 -10.35 1.46
N ILE A 10 -5.82 -11.30 1.30
CA ILE A 10 -5.67 -12.10 0.08
C ILE A 10 -6.07 -13.55 0.35
N ALA A 11 -6.65 -14.22 -0.64
CA ALA A 11 -7.02 -15.63 -0.60
C ALA A 11 -6.27 -16.39 -1.70
N PRO A 12 -5.51 -17.45 -1.38
CA PRO A 12 -4.73 -18.19 -2.37
C PRO A 12 -5.64 -18.92 -3.36
N THR A 13 -5.25 -18.90 -4.64
CA THR A 13 -5.94 -19.60 -5.73
C THR A 13 -5.08 -20.64 -6.43
N GLY A 14 -3.78 -20.67 -6.12
CA GLY A 14 -2.79 -21.58 -6.68
C GLY A 14 -1.39 -21.14 -6.30
N GLU A 15 -0.38 -21.83 -6.82
CA GLU A 15 1.02 -21.41 -6.64
C GLU A 15 1.22 -20.02 -7.27
N GLY A 16 1.78 -19.07 -6.50
CA GLY A 16 2.05 -17.71 -6.98
C GLY A 16 0.80 -16.88 -7.34
N THR A 17 -0.40 -17.31 -6.94
CA THR A 17 -1.66 -16.60 -7.30
C THR A 17 -2.65 -16.49 -6.15
N TRP A 18 -3.34 -15.34 -6.09
CA TRP A 18 -4.34 -15.01 -5.08
C TRP A 18 -5.50 -14.23 -5.68
N THR A 19 -6.56 -14.10 -4.89
CA THR A 19 -7.64 -13.13 -5.10
C THR A 19 -7.74 -12.17 -3.91
N ALA A 20 -8.28 -10.98 -4.14
CA ALA A 20 -8.59 -10.01 -3.09
C ALA A 20 -9.87 -9.24 -3.44
N GLU A 21 -10.73 -9.01 -2.45
CA GLU A 21 -11.88 -8.12 -2.61
C GLU A 21 -11.44 -6.67 -2.39
N ILE A 22 -11.53 -5.85 -3.42
CA ILE A 22 -11.10 -4.44 -3.36
C ILE A 22 -12.30 -3.60 -2.91
N SER A 23 -12.33 -3.19 -1.65
CA SER A 23 -13.39 -2.34 -1.08
C SER A 23 -13.36 -0.93 -1.65
N ASP A 24 -14.54 -0.36 -1.94
CA ASP A 24 -14.66 1.04 -2.39
C ASP A 24 -14.56 2.07 -1.25
N GLU A 25 -14.50 1.61 0.00
CA GLU A 25 -14.34 2.45 1.20
C GLU A 25 -12.96 3.14 1.26
N TRP A 26 -12.02 2.70 0.43
CA TRP A 26 -10.70 3.32 0.27
C TRP A 26 -10.61 4.20 -0.99
N SER A 27 -11.73 4.44 -1.69
CA SER A 27 -11.73 5.17 -2.96
C SER A 27 -11.55 6.68 -2.80
N ILE A 28 -10.99 7.30 -3.85
CA ILE A 28 -10.97 8.74 -4.08
C ILE A 28 -11.72 9.00 -5.40
N GLY A 29 -12.89 9.62 -5.31
CA GLY A 29 -13.85 9.66 -6.41
C GLY A 29 -14.26 8.24 -6.81
N PRO A 30 -14.29 7.91 -8.12
CA PRO A 30 -14.76 6.61 -8.59
C PRO A 30 -13.70 5.49 -8.52
N ASN A 31 -12.47 5.79 -8.11
CA ASN A 31 -11.34 4.86 -8.22
C ASN A 31 -10.79 4.49 -6.85
N ALA A 32 -10.42 3.23 -6.68
CA ALA A 32 -9.72 2.77 -5.49
C ALA A 32 -8.39 3.53 -5.31
N ASN A 33 -8.06 3.93 -4.07
CA ASN A 33 -6.80 4.60 -3.77
C ASN A 33 -5.60 3.73 -4.19
N GLY A 34 -4.57 4.35 -4.75
CA GLY A 34 -3.41 3.62 -5.25
C GLY A 34 -2.60 2.89 -4.17
N GLY A 35 -2.41 3.49 -3.00
CA GLY A 35 -1.72 2.85 -1.87
C GLY A 35 -2.52 1.67 -1.29
N TYR A 36 -3.84 1.81 -1.24
CA TYR A 36 -4.73 0.70 -0.89
C TYR A 36 -4.59 -0.48 -1.88
N LEU A 37 -4.62 -0.21 -3.20
CA LEU A 37 -4.45 -1.24 -4.23
C LEU A 37 -3.09 -1.95 -4.16
N VAL A 38 -2.01 -1.24 -3.82
CA VAL A 38 -0.67 -1.82 -3.69
C VAL A 38 -0.59 -2.81 -2.52
N THR A 39 -1.39 -2.63 -1.48
CA THR A 39 -1.28 -3.41 -0.24
C THR A 39 -1.51 -4.92 -0.45
N PRO A 40 -2.58 -5.38 -1.12
CA PRO A 40 -2.74 -6.80 -1.46
C PRO A 40 -1.59 -7.39 -2.28
N LEU A 41 -0.98 -6.65 -3.22
CA LEU A 41 0.19 -7.13 -3.96
C LEU A 41 1.38 -7.33 -3.04
N LEU A 42 1.63 -6.40 -2.11
CA LEU A 42 2.74 -6.51 -1.19
C LEU A 42 2.57 -7.68 -0.22
N ARG A 43 1.33 -8.01 0.18
CA ARG A 43 1.03 -9.22 0.95
C ARG A 43 1.39 -10.49 0.16
N ALA A 44 0.95 -10.58 -1.10
CA ALA A 44 1.28 -11.70 -1.98
C ALA A 44 2.80 -11.79 -2.26
N ALA A 45 3.44 -10.64 -2.50
CA ALA A 45 4.88 -10.55 -2.73
C ALA A 45 5.69 -11.01 -1.51
N ARG A 46 5.23 -10.67 -0.29
CA ARG A 46 5.84 -11.13 0.96
C ARG A 46 5.78 -12.65 1.10
N GLU A 47 4.65 -13.27 0.72
CA GLU A 47 4.50 -14.74 0.78
C GLU A 47 5.52 -15.46 -0.11
N VAL A 48 5.76 -14.97 -1.34
CA VAL A 48 6.75 -15.58 -2.24
C VAL A 48 8.20 -15.19 -1.94
N ALA A 49 8.43 -13.99 -1.39
CA ALA A 49 9.77 -13.55 -0.99
C ALA A 49 10.37 -14.41 0.13
N GLY A 50 9.51 -14.91 1.04
CA GLY A 50 9.96 -15.59 2.26
C GLY A 50 10.70 -14.68 3.23
N GLN A 51 10.59 -13.36 3.07
CA GLN A 51 11.21 -12.32 3.90
C GLN A 51 10.15 -11.28 4.28
N PRO A 52 10.17 -10.75 5.52
CA PRO A 52 9.03 -10.01 6.07
C PRO A 52 8.87 -8.59 5.52
N ASP A 53 9.96 -7.89 5.21
CA ASP A 53 9.94 -6.43 5.09
C ASP A 53 10.23 -5.96 3.67
N PRO A 54 9.37 -5.11 3.06
CA PRO A 54 9.69 -4.48 1.79
C PRO A 54 10.70 -3.33 1.99
N PHE A 55 11.91 -3.49 1.47
CA PHE A 55 12.94 -2.44 1.44
C PHE A 55 12.67 -1.41 0.34
N THR A 56 12.20 -1.88 -0.82
CA THR A 56 11.88 -1.02 -1.96
C THR A 56 10.59 -1.47 -2.60
N VAL A 57 9.77 -0.51 -3.05
CA VAL A 57 8.51 -0.79 -3.76
C VAL A 57 8.40 0.22 -4.91
N THR A 58 8.47 -0.28 -6.15
CA THR A 58 8.20 0.53 -7.35
C THR A 58 6.93 -0.01 -8.00
N THR A 59 5.89 0.82 -8.08
CA THR A 59 4.60 0.43 -8.68
C THR A 59 4.28 1.28 -9.91
N HIS A 60 3.90 0.60 -10.99
CA HIS A 60 3.37 1.21 -12.21
C HIS A 60 1.85 1.10 -12.22
N PHE A 61 1.18 2.26 -12.26
CA PHE A 61 -0.27 2.37 -12.35
C PHE A 61 -0.70 2.43 -13.82
N LEU A 62 -1.22 1.31 -14.33
CA LEU A 62 -1.57 1.17 -15.75
C LEU A 62 -3.02 1.59 -16.01
N ARG A 63 -3.91 1.35 -15.05
CA ARG A 63 -5.34 1.68 -15.11
C ARG A 63 -5.87 1.96 -13.70
N PRO A 64 -6.93 2.78 -13.54
CA PRO A 64 -7.59 2.94 -12.26
C PRO A 64 -8.15 1.61 -11.74
N GLY A 65 -7.99 1.34 -10.45
CA GLY A 65 -8.62 0.20 -9.77
C GLY A 65 -10.10 0.46 -9.50
N ILE A 66 -10.86 -0.62 -9.48
CA ILE A 66 -12.31 -0.64 -9.31
C ILE A 66 -12.60 -1.08 -7.87
N GLY A 67 -13.40 -0.29 -7.14
CA GLY A 67 -13.89 -0.68 -5.82
C GLY A 67 -15.11 -1.60 -5.91
N ASN A 68 -15.35 -2.37 -4.86
CA ASN A 68 -16.31 -3.48 -4.75
C ASN A 68 -16.19 -4.48 -5.92
N GLU A 69 -14.96 -4.85 -6.25
CA GLU A 69 -14.65 -5.77 -7.34
C GLU A 69 -13.51 -6.71 -6.93
N THR A 70 -13.65 -7.98 -7.32
CA THR A 70 -12.61 -8.99 -7.08
C THR A 70 -11.41 -8.72 -7.96
N ALA A 71 -10.23 -8.74 -7.37
CA ALA A 71 -8.96 -8.66 -8.06
C ALA A 71 -8.25 -10.01 -8.06
N GLU A 72 -7.61 -10.33 -9.18
CA GLU A 72 -6.67 -11.43 -9.31
C GLU A 72 -5.26 -10.89 -9.10
N ILE A 73 -4.44 -11.61 -8.35
CA ILE A 73 -3.08 -11.22 -8.00
C ILE A 73 -2.13 -12.35 -8.40
N SER A 74 -1.02 -12.00 -9.03
CA SER A 74 0.10 -12.92 -9.27
C SER A 74 1.38 -12.36 -8.68
N ALA A 75 2.26 -13.21 -8.16
CA ALA A 75 3.59 -12.80 -7.69
C ALA A 75 4.63 -13.88 -7.93
N ASP A 76 5.82 -13.46 -8.33
CA ASP A 76 6.94 -14.33 -8.71
C ASP A 76 8.27 -13.73 -8.24
N VAL A 77 9.16 -14.58 -7.73
CA VAL A 77 10.53 -14.16 -7.38
C VAL A 77 11.34 -13.97 -8.66
N ILE A 78 11.75 -12.74 -8.94
CA ILE A 78 12.69 -12.43 -10.04
C ILE A 78 14.10 -12.93 -9.68
N LYS A 79 14.52 -12.66 -8.43
CA LYS A 79 15.85 -13.01 -7.94
C LYS A 79 15.80 -13.30 -6.44
N PRO A 80 16.08 -14.54 -6.00
CA PRO A 80 16.23 -14.82 -4.58
C PRO A 80 17.56 -14.26 -4.06
N GLY A 81 17.61 -13.89 -2.79
CA GLY A 81 18.84 -13.47 -2.14
C GLY A 81 18.82 -13.68 -0.62
N ARG A 82 20.01 -13.83 -0.03
CA ARG A 82 20.16 -14.02 1.42
C ARG A 82 19.74 -12.78 2.22
N THR A 83 20.13 -11.60 1.73
CA THR A 83 19.81 -10.31 2.38
C THR A 83 18.56 -9.71 1.80
N MET A 84 18.42 -9.73 0.47
CA MET A 84 17.27 -9.17 -0.21
C MET A 84 16.89 -10.01 -1.42
N SER A 85 15.61 -10.32 -1.55
CA SER A 85 14.99 -10.94 -2.72
C SER A 85 14.21 -9.91 -3.53
N THR A 86 14.24 -10.01 -4.85
CA THR A 86 13.45 -9.17 -5.76
C THR A 86 12.24 -9.94 -6.26
N VAL A 87 11.05 -9.35 -6.09
CA VAL A 87 9.76 -9.94 -6.44
C VAL A 87 9.03 -9.05 -7.45
N SER A 88 8.40 -9.69 -8.42
CA SER A 88 7.44 -9.09 -9.34
C SER A 88 6.03 -9.45 -8.88
N ALA A 89 5.10 -8.51 -8.85
CA ALA A 89 3.70 -8.76 -8.54
C ALA A 89 2.79 -7.96 -9.46
N SER A 90 1.62 -8.51 -9.79
CA SER A 90 0.62 -7.83 -10.61
C SER A 90 -0.78 -8.01 -10.03
N LEU A 91 -1.64 -7.03 -10.25
CA LEU A 91 -3.06 -7.11 -9.93
C LEU A 91 -3.88 -6.79 -11.17
N SER A 92 -4.80 -7.69 -11.50
CA SER A 92 -5.77 -7.54 -12.57
C SER A 92 -7.20 -7.51 -12.04
N GLN A 93 -8.05 -6.74 -12.74
CA GLN A 93 -9.49 -6.77 -12.56
C GLN A 93 -10.13 -6.83 -13.94
N GLN A 94 -11.15 -7.66 -14.10
CA GLN A 94 -11.86 -7.86 -15.36
C GLN A 94 -10.90 -8.24 -16.52
N GLY A 95 -9.95 -9.13 -16.24
CA GLY A 95 -8.95 -9.61 -17.21
C GLY A 95 -7.93 -8.55 -17.68
N LYS A 96 -7.83 -7.40 -17.01
CA LYS A 96 -6.88 -6.34 -17.35
C LYS A 96 -6.01 -6.00 -16.16
N THR A 97 -4.69 -6.00 -16.35
CA THR A 97 -3.74 -5.51 -15.35
C THR A 97 -4.01 -4.04 -15.02
N ARG A 98 -4.18 -3.76 -13.73
CA ARG A 98 -4.42 -2.43 -13.16
C ARG A 98 -3.12 -1.83 -12.66
N ILE A 99 -2.36 -2.60 -11.88
CA ILE A 99 -1.07 -2.22 -11.35
C ILE A 99 -0.06 -3.36 -11.45
N HIS A 100 1.21 -2.99 -11.55
CA HIS A 100 2.34 -3.91 -11.54
C HIS A 100 3.43 -3.35 -10.63
N THR A 101 4.00 -4.20 -9.78
CA THR A 101 4.95 -3.80 -8.74
C THR A 101 6.21 -4.67 -8.85
N VAL A 102 7.37 -4.01 -8.77
CA VAL A 102 8.64 -4.68 -8.47
C VAL A 102 9.07 -4.21 -7.09
N ALA A 103 9.32 -5.16 -6.20
CA ALA A 103 9.67 -4.90 -4.81
C ALA A 103 10.91 -5.69 -4.37
N GLY A 104 11.74 -5.08 -3.55
CA GLY A 104 12.82 -5.75 -2.83
C GLY A 104 12.37 -6.07 -1.42
N PHE A 105 12.46 -7.33 -1.00
CA PHE A 105 12.11 -7.79 0.34
C PHE A 105 13.35 -8.26 1.09
N GLY A 106 13.40 -7.99 2.39
CA GLY A 106 14.46 -8.38 3.31
C GLY A 106 13.94 -8.51 4.74
N ASP A 107 14.84 -8.48 5.71
CA ASP A 107 14.54 -8.50 7.14
C ASP A 107 15.28 -7.30 7.77
N LEU A 108 14.52 -6.28 8.18
CA LEU A 108 15.09 -5.06 8.78
C LEU A 108 15.70 -5.34 10.16
N ASP A 109 15.18 -6.33 10.88
CA ASP A 109 15.64 -6.72 12.21
C ASP A 109 16.91 -7.58 12.16
N ALA A 110 17.19 -8.24 11.04
CA ALA A 110 18.41 -9.02 10.83
C ALA A 110 19.69 -8.16 10.77
N THR A 111 19.56 -6.84 10.62
CA THR A 111 20.68 -5.88 10.65
C THR A 111 21.05 -5.50 12.08
N THR A 112 21.88 -6.32 12.70
CA THR A 112 22.54 -5.99 13.97
C THR A 112 23.79 -5.15 13.69
N GLU A 113 23.84 -3.94 14.24
CA GLU A 113 24.90 -2.92 14.12
C GLU A 113 24.76 -1.99 12.90
N HIS A 114 24.15 -0.82 13.13
CA HIS A 114 24.24 0.32 12.20
C HIS A 114 25.51 1.10 12.55
N ASP A 115 26.49 1.12 11.64
CA ASP A 115 27.74 1.89 11.82
C ASP A 115 27.49 3.41 11.90
N ALA A 116 26.35 3.89 11.38
CA ALA A 116 25.91 5.28 11.46
C ALA A 116 24.40 5.40 11.28
N GLU A 117 23.76 6.22 12.12
CA GLU A 117 22.40 6.71 11.93
C GLU A 117 22.46 8.19 11.55
N TRP A 118 22.02 8.52 10.34
CA TRP A 118 21.85 9.91 9.91
C TRP A 118 20.37 10.23 9.85
N THR A 119 19.91 11.02 10.82
CA THR A 119 18.55 11.55 10.81
C THR A 119 18.57 13.04 10.50
N ILE A 120 17.54 13.49 9.79
CA ILE A 120 17.16 14.90 9.75
C ILE A 120 16.22 15.18 10.93
N PRO A 121 16.26 16.38 11.54
CA PRO A 121 15.30 16.71 12.59
C PRO A 121 13.88 16.73 12.02
N MET A 122 12.91 16.26 12.81
CA MET A 122 11.50 16.37 12.48
C MET A 122 11.15 17.85 12.22
N PRO A 123 10.36 18.18 11.19
CA PRO A 123 9.87 19.54 11.00
C PRO A 123 9.03 19.97 12.20
N ASP A 124 9.03 21.26 12.51
CA ASP A 124 8.13 21.86 13.49
C ASP A 124 6.68 21.71 13.00
N LEU A 125 5.91 20.82 13.63
CA LEU A 125 4.49 20.58 13.35
C LEU A 125 3.69 20.84 14.63
N PRO A 126 2.48 21.45 14.54
CA PRO A 126 1.61 21.59 15.69
C PRO A 126 1.13 20.22 16.18
N ASP A 127 0.59 20.20 17.40
CA ASP A 127 -0.01 18.98 17.94
C ASP A 127 -1.18 18.51 17.02
N PRO A 128 -1.40 17.20 16.83
CA PRO A 128 -2.53 16.70 16.04
C PRO A 128 -3.90 17.27 16.45
N ASP A 129 -4.10 17.59 17.74
CA ASP A 129 -5.36 18.17 18.24
C ASP A 129 -5.52 19.65 17.85
N GLU A 130 -4.43 20.35 17.54
CA GLU A 130 -4.42 21.73 17.03
C GLU A 130 -4.53 21.78 15.49
N CYS A 131 -4.48 20.63 14.82
CA CYS A 131 -4.59 20.51 13.38
C CYS A 131 -6.04 20.48 12.89
N ILE A 132 -6.24 20.96 11.66
CA ILE A 132 -7.52 20.94 10.98
C ILE A 132 -7.82 19.53 10.51
N ASP A 133 -9.05 19.06 10.72
CA ASP A 133 -9.49 17.80 10.12
C ASP A 133 -9.60 17.96 8.60
N ARG A 134 -8.99 17.05 7.84
CA ARG A 134 -9.03 17.11 6.37
C ARG A 134 -10.45 17.15 5.80
N ARG A 135 -11.45 16.60 6.51
CA ARG A 135 -12.86 16.62 6.10
C ARG A 135 -13.43 18.04 6.04
N ASP A 136 -12.89 18.97 6.81
CA ASP A 136 -13.36 20.35 6.86
C ASP A 136 -12.86 21.21 5.68
N LEU A 137 -11.85 20.74 4.94
CA LEU A 137 -11.22 21.47 3.84
C LEU A 137 -11.92 21.28 2.47
N ASN A 138 -13.19 20.88 2.46
CA ASN A 138 -14.07 20.55 1.31
C ASN A 138 -13.45 20.77 -0.10
N GLN A 139 -13.08 19.67 -0.78
CA GLN A 139 -12.42 19.69 -2.10
C GLN A 139 -13.35 19.36 -3.28
N GLY A 140 -14.67 19.21 -3.06
CA GLY A 140 -15.62 18.87 -4.12
C GLY A 140 -15.47 17.48 -4.73
N VAL A 141 -14.68 16.60 -4.10
CA VAL A 141 -14.49 15.19 -4.48
C VAL A 141 -14.93 14.32 -3.29
N GLN A 142 -15.67 13.25 -3.57
CA GLN A 142 -16.00 12.25 -2.56
C GLN A 142 -14.75 11.44 -2.21
N ILE A 143 -14.38 11.41 -0.93
CA ILE A 143 -13.17 10.73 -0.44
C ILE A 143 -13.61 9.71 0.61
N ASN A 144 -14.02 8.52 0.16
CA ASN A 144 -14.44 7.43 1.05
C ASN A 144 -13.31 7.02 2.00
N LEU A 145 -12.06 7.15 1.56
CA LEU A 145 -10.85 6.91 2.36
C LEU A 145 -10.90 7.61 3.74
N MET A 146 -11.58 8.76 3.86
CA MET A 146 -11.73 9.47 5.14
C MET A 146 -12.59 8.71 6.17
N ASN A 147 -13.33 7.67 5.76
CA ASN A 147 -14.03 6.74 6.67
C ASN A 147 -13.09 5.70 7.30
N ARG A 148 -11.86 5.60 6.79
CA ARG A 148 -10.86 4.60 7.20
C ARG A 148 -9.61 5.24 7.78
N CYS A 149 -9.33 6.49 7.42
CA CYS A 149 -8.15 7.23 7.88
C CYS A 149 -8.56 8.58 8.48
N GLU A 150 -8.02 8.88 9.66
CA GLU A 150 -7.99 10.23 10.20
C GLU A 150 -6.78 10.97 9.60
N ILE A 151 -7.03 12.11 8.95
CA ILE A 151 -5.98 12.93 8.35
C ILE A 151 -6.10 14.33 8.93
N ARG A 152 -5.02 14.77 9.57
CA ARG A 152 -4.87 16.09 10.18
C ARG A 152 -3.97 16.96 9.30
N VAL A 153 -4.35 18.22 9.11
CA VAL A 153 -3.65 19.18 8.27
C VAL A 153 -3.19 20.36 9.12
N ASP A 154 -1.92 20.69 9.00
CA ASP A 154 -1.35 21.87 9.66
C ASP A 154 -2.12 23.14 9.23
N PRO A 155 -2.69 23.91 10.17
CA PRO A 155 -3.47 25.12 9.88
C PRO A 155 -2.64 26.19 9.14
N ARG A 156 -1.31 26.15 9.24
CA ARG A 156 -0.40 27.10 8.59
C ARG A 156 -0.29 26.90 7.07
N ILE A 157 -0.81 25.78 6.53
CA ILE A 157 -0.74 25.43 5.10
C ILE A 157 -1.85 26.10 4.26
N GLN A 158 -2.85 26.75 4.87
CA GLN A 158 -3.86 27.50 4.12
C GLN A 158 -3.23 28.69 3.38
N ARG A 159 -3.09 28.56 2.06
CA ARG A 159 -2.77 29.64 1.11
C ARG A 159 -3.94 29.90 0.18
#